data_AF-A0A7C1N5U7-F1
#
_entry.id   AF-A0A7C1N5U7-F1
#
_cell.length_a   1.000
_cell.length_b   1.000
_cell.length_c   1.000
_cell.angle_alpha   90.00
_cell.angle_beta   90.00
_cell.angle_gamma   90.00
#
_symmetry.space_group_name_H-M   'P 1'
#
loop_
_entity.id
_entity.type
_entity.pdbx_description
1 polymer ?
#
loop_
_entity_poly.entity_id
_entity_poly.type
_entity_poly.pdbx_seq_one_letter_code
_entity_poly.pdbx_strand_id
1 'polypeptide(L)' 'MRKQVLSPTSPHQSVKAKLRIIVKRTLRKYGYPPDKQKLATENVLKQAEMLADDWV' A
#
# COMPACT_ATOMS: atom_id res chain seq x y z
N MET A 1 12.94 20.52 10.79
CA MET A 1 12.55 19.35 9.98
C MET A 1 11.19 19.60 9.36
N ARG A 2 11.12 20.03 8.08
CA ARG A 2 9.85 20.34 7.42
C ARG A 2 9.15 19.02 7.07
N LYS A 3 8.03 18.70 7.72
CA LYS A 3 7.12 17.66 7.23
C LYS A 3 6.64 18.11 5.85
N GLN A 4 7.15 17.51 4.78
CA GLN A 4 6.58 17.74 3.46
C GLN A 4 5.12 17.31 3.50
N VAL A 5 4.21 18.28 3.36
CA VAL A 5 2.80 17.99 3.12
C VAL A 5 2.72 17.48 1.69
N LEU A 6 2.67 16.16 1.53
CA LEU A 6 2.49 15.53 0.22
C LEU A 6 1.15 16.02 -0.37
N SER A 7 1.24 16.71 -1.51
CA SER A 7 0.09 17.10 -2.32
C SER A 7 -0.82 15.88 -2.58
N PRO A 8 -2.16 16.04 -2.58
CA PRO A 8 -3.12 14.95 -2.80
C PRO A 8 -2.95 14.23 -4.15
N THR A 9 -2.14 14.75 -5.07
CA THR A 9 -1.81 14.14 -6.37
C THR A 9 -0.38 13.60 -6.46
N SER A 10 0.37 13.51 -5.34
CA SER A 10 1.74 12.99 -5.37
C SER A 10 1.79 11.59 -6.00
N PRO A 11 2.74 11.31 -6.93
CA PRO A 11 2.90 10.00 -7.56
C PRO A 11 2.91 8.84 -6.54
N HIS A 12 3.52 9.04 -5.37
CA HIS A 12 3.57 8.04 -4.29
C HIS A 12 2.18 7.67 -3.76
N GLN A 13 1.28 8.65 -3.59
CA GLN A 13 -0.09 8.36 -3.13
C GLN A 13 -0.91 7.62 -4.20
N SER A 14 -0.71 7.98 -5.48
CA SER A 14 -1.36 7.29 -6.60
C SER A 14 -0.90 5.83 -6.72
N VAL A 15 0.40 5.57 -6.58
CA VAL A 15 0.96 4.20 -6.58
C VAL A 15 0.42 3.40 -5.39
N LYS A 16 0.42 3.98 -4.17
CA LYS A 16 -0.11 3.33 -2.96
C LYS A 16 -1.59 2.98 -3.10
N ALA A 17 -2.39 3.86 -3.71
CA ALA A 17 -3.80 3.61 -3.96
C ALA A 17 -4.03 2.44 -4.94
N LYS A 18 -3.28 2.40 -6.05
CA LYS A 18 -3.33 1.29 -7.01
C LYS A 18 -2.90 -0.04 -6.40
N LEU A 19 -1.80 -0.05 -5.64
CA LEU A 19 -1.29 -1.24 -4.96
C LEU A 19 -2.33 -1.81 -3.98
N ARG A 20 -3.00 -0.95 -3.21
CA ARG A 20 -4.09 -1.36 -2.31
C ARG A 20 -5.22 -2.09 -3.03
N ILE A 21 -5.62 -1.63 -4.23
CA ILE A 21 -6.67 -2.27 -5.02
C ILE A 21 -6.23 -3.66 -5.48
N ILE A 22 -5.01 -3.79 -5.97
CA ILE A 22 -4.45 -5.07 -6.45
C ILE A 22 -4.42 -6.08 -5.31
N VAL A 23 -3.86 -5.71 -4.15
CA VAL A 23 -3.76 -6.60 -2.99
C VAL A 23 -5.14 -7.07 -2.52
N LYS A 24 -6.10 -6.15 -2.36
CA LYS A 24 -7.48 -6.52 -1.97
C LYS A 24 -8.13 -7.48 -2.96
N ARG A 25 -7.97 -7.24 -4.27
CA ARG A 25 -8.50 -8.13 -5.32
C ARG A 25 -7.86 -9.52 -5.25
N THR A 26 -6.54 -9.59 -5.05
CA THR A 26 -5.79 -10.84 -4.89
C THR A 26 -6.27 -11.62 -3.67
N LEU A 27 -6.36 -10.98 -2.51
CA LEU A 27 -6.80 -11.64 -1.28
C LEU A 27 -8.25 -12.16 -1.39
N ARG A 28 -9.15 -11.37 -2.00
CA ARG A 28 -10.52 -11.81 -2.27
C ARG A 28 -10.55 -13.01 -3.22
N LYS A 29 -9.71 -13.02 -4.27
CA LYS A 29 -9.60 -14.14 -5.23
C LYS A 29 -9.23 -15.45 -4.52
N TYR A 30 -8.39 -15.39 -3.49
CA TYR A 30 -7.94 -16.56 -2.74
C TYR A 30 -8.72 -16.80 -1.44
N GLY A 31 -9.91 -16.21 -1.28
CA GLY A 31 -10.80 -16.51 -0.15
C GLY A 31 -10.32 -15.99 1.21
N TYR A 32 -9.45 -14.98 1.23
CA TYR A 32 -8.95 -14.44 2.49
C TYR A 32 -10.08 -13.75 3.29
N PRO A 33 -10.21 -14.01 4.61
CA PRO A 33 -11.27 -13.41 5.43
C PRO A 33 -11.22 -11.87 5.43
N PRO A 34 -12.37 -11.15 5.35
CA PRO A 34 -12.39 -9.68 5.25
C PRO A 34 -11.66 -8.94 6.39
N ASP A 35 -11.73 -9.49 7.61
CA ASP A 35 -10.99 -9.03 8.79
C ASP A 35 -9.48 -9.15 8.61
N LYS A 36 -9.01 -10.27 8.05
CA LYS A 36 -7.59 -10.52 7.75
C LYS A 36 -7.10 -9.77 6.50
N GLN A 37 -7.98 -9.43 5.57
CA GLN A 37 -7.62 -8.68 4.36
C GLN A 37 -7.06 -7.30 4.69
N LYS A 38 -7.63 -6.62 5.70
CA LYS A 38 -7.17 -5.28 6.10
C LYS A 38 -5.72 -5.33 6.56
N LEU A 39 -5.41 -6.22 7.51
CA LEU A 39 -4.06 -6.38 8.07
C LEU A 39 -3.06 -6.82 6.99
N ALA A 40 -3.41 -7.81 6.16
CA ALA A 40 -2.54 -8.25 5.07
C ALA A 40 -2.25 -7.12 4.07
N THR A 41 -3.25 -6.30 3.75
CA THR A 41 -3.07 -5.16 2.85
C THR A 41 -2.14 -4.11 3.46
N GLU A 42 -2.29 -3.80 4.75
CA GLU A 42 -1.42 -2.85 5.45
C GLU A 42 0.05 -3.34 5.50
N ASN A 43 0.25 -4.63 5.75
CA ASN A 43 1.59 -5.23 5.77
C ASN A 43 2.28 -5.16 4.41
N VAL A 44 1.58 -5.46 3.31
CA VAL A 44 2.15 -5.38 1.96
C VAL A 44 2.52 -3.93 1.60
N LEU A 45 1.67 -2.96 1.97
CA LEU A 45 1.99 -1.55 1.74
C LEU A 45 3.24 -1.10 2.51
N LYS A 46 3.38 -1.54 3.78
CA LYS A 46 4.56 -1.24 4.59
C LYS A 46 5.83 -1.88 4.02
N GLN A 47 5.74 -3.13 3.55
CA GLN A 47 6.85 -3.81 2.88
C GLN A 47 7.26 -3.11 1.59
N ALA A 48 6.30 -2.65 0.79
CA ALA A 48 6.58 -1.90 -0.42
C ALA A 48 7.25 -0.54 -0.13
N GLU A 49 6.88 0.13 0.98
CA GLU A 49 7.56 1.37 1.42
C GLU A 49 9.01 1.08 1.83
N MET A 50 9.27 0.06 2.63
CA MET A 50 10.64 -0.31 3.03
C MET A 50 11.53 -0.65 1.83
N LEU A 51 11.01 -1.43 0.87
CA LEU A 51 11.75 -1.77 -0.35
C LEU A 51 11.98 -0.57 -1.27
N ALA A 52 11.06 0.40 -1.29
CA ALA A 52 11.24 1.62 -2.07
C ALA A 52 12.33 2.51 -1.46
N ASP A 53 12.43 2.58 -0.13
CA ASP A 53 13.49 3.31 0.55
C ASP A 53 14.88 2.68 0.33
N ASP A 54 14.96 1.36 0.18
CA ASP A 54 16.22 0.64 -0.09
C ASP A 54 16.74 0.81 -1.53
N TRP A 55 15.93 1.31 -2.47
CA TRP A 55 16.27 1.44 -3.89
C TRP A 55 16.58 2.88 -4.33
N VAL A 56 16.61 3.84 -3.39
CA VAL A 56 16.84 5.27 -3.63
C VAL A 56 18.26 5.70 -3.26
#